data_AF-A0A842YH05-F1
#
_entry.id   AF-A0A842YH05-F1
#
_cell.length_a   1.000
_cell.length_b   1.000
_cell.length_c   1.000
_cell.angle_alpha   90.00
_cell.angle_beta   90.00
_cell.angle_gamma   90.00
#
_symmetry.space_group_name_H-M   'P 1'
#
loop_
_entity.id
_entity.type
_entity.pdbx_description
1 polymer ?
#
loop_
_entity_poly.entity_id
_entity_poly.type
_entity_poly.pdbx_seq_one_letter_code
_entity_poly.pdbx_strand_id
1 'polypeptide(L)'
;NRTLGAILDAALSEHELIYNWWNDPYRLLIEAPNKLNEYEIKQVTDLITSLTAEEADRLLMEYMHSRFPFGYKMKFIAERFGVIPRGKIMGPDRLENLYYSFKDTPIYKETIREAYHEKLDLPAVQEVIKCIKDGRIEVISRKVIEPSVLARHILEKYADIEELMATDATITDQIQYMQQNIESRSVNLACIDCGEWHTSVRIRELEAHPKCGNCGSGLLAMMRRHQDPEHLQSILRRWREGEELFGEDQEQLVHGRKTADMVLSYGRKAVEALMVYGVGPVTSYQVLSRMHRSDEEFYKDLLKAKIQYMKTRQYWADNKKVG
;
A
#
# COMPACT_ATOMS: atom_id res chain seq x y z
N ASN A 1 20.11 9.15 -7.35
CA ASN A 1 19.27 8.10 -6.73
C ASN A 1 18.21 7.52 -7.65
N ARG A 2 17.24 8.29 -8.16
CA ARG A 2 16.17 7.73 -9.02
C ARG A 2 16.70 6.92 -10.23
N THR A 3 17.69 7.45 -10.94
CA THR A 3 18.35 6.75 -12.05
C THR A 3 19.09 5.50 -11.61
N LEU A 4 19.87 5.60 -10.54
CA LEU A 4 20.58 4.44 -9.98
C LEU A 4 19.59 3.36 -9.50
N GLY A 5 18.48 3.74 -8.87
CA GLY A 5 17.43 2.80 -8.45
C GLY A 5 16.77 2.09 -9.62
N ALA A 6 16.50 2.80 -10.73
CA ALA A 6 15.99 2.18 -11.95
C ALA A 6 16.97 1.16 -12.57
N ILE A 7 18.27 1.51 -12.59
CA ILE A 7 19.32 0.60 -13.08
C ILE A 7 19.44 -0.63 -12.18
N LEU A 8 19.43 -0.45 -10.86
CA LEU A 8 19.49 -1.54 -9.89
C LEU A 8 18.22 -2.41 -9.92
N ASP A 9 17.05 -1.85 -10.21
CA ASP A 9 15.82 -2.62 -10.39
C ASP A 9 15.95 -3.61 -11.55
N ALA A 10 16.43 -3.15 -12.71
CA ALA A 10 16.69 -4.02 -13.85
C ALA A 10 17.78 -5.07 -13.51
N ALA A 11 18.92 -4.64 -12.97
CA ALA A 11 20.06 -5.51 -12.68
C ALA A 11 19.72 -6.62 -11.66
N LEU A 12 19.01 -6.26 -10.59
CA LEU A 12 18.67 -7.20 -9.53
C LEU A 12 17.46 -8.07 -9.88
N SER A 13 16.58 -7.61 -10.79
CA SER A 13 15.43 -8.39 -11.25
C SER A 13 15.86 -9.63 -12.05
N GLU A 14 16.94 -9.53 -12.84
CA GLU A 14 17.52 -10.68 -13.58
C GLU A 14 17.94 -11.84 -12.64
N HIS A 15 18.15 -11.55 -11.36
CA HIS A 15 18.58 -12.51 -10.34
C HIS A 15 17.54 -12.77 -9.24
N GLU A 16 16.30 -12.26 -9.39
CA GLU A 16 15.23 -12.37 -8.39
C GLU A 16 15.60 -11.78 -7.01
N LEU A 17 16.51 -10.80 -6.98
CA LEU A 17 17.02 -10.16 -5.75
C LEU A 17 16.24 -8.91 -5.34
N ILE A 18 15.24 -8.50 -6.13
CA ILE A 18 14.43 -7.32 -5.89
C ILE A 18 12.94 -7.60 -6.14
N TYR A 19 12.12 -7.11 -5.22
CA TYR A 19 10.67 -7.06 -5.33
C TYR A 19 10.20 -5.62 -5.59
N ASN A 20 10.73 -4.67 -4.82
CA ASN A 20 10.35 -3.26 -4.90
C ASN A 20 11.51 -2.34 -4.49
N TRP A 21 11.42 -1.06 -4.84
CA TRP A 21 12.37 -0.06 -4.39
C TRP A 21 11.77 1.33 -4.25
N TRP A 22 12.40 2.12 -3.39
CA TRP A 22 12.07 3.52 -3.16
C TRP A 22 13.33 4.35 -3.08
N ASN A 23 13.17 5.67 -3.23
CA ASN A 23 14.27 6.59 -3.06
C ASN A 23 13.86 7.87 -2.32
N ASP A 24 14.84 8.47 -1.69
CA ASP A 24 14.82 9.87 -1.26
C ASP A 24 16.06 10.58 -1.86
N PRO A 25 16.32 11.86 -1.56
CA PRO A 25 17.49 12.58 -2.07
C PRO A 25 18.85 11.96 -1.67
N TYR A 26 18.91 11.15 -0.61
CA TYR A 26 20.14 10.63 0.00
C TYR A 26 20.27 9.10 -0.06
N ARG A 27 19.17 8.37 -0.21
CA ARG A 27 19.09 6.91 -0.01
C ARG A 27 18.29 6.22 -1.09
N LEU A 28 18.64 4.95 -1.29
CA LEU A 28 17.89 3.96 -2.05
C LEU A 28 17.52 2.82 -1.10
N LEU A 29 16.23 2.52 -1.02
CA LEU A 29 15.71 1.37 -0.30
C LEU A 29 15.32 0.32 -1.32
N ILE A 30 15.91 -0.87 -1.22
CA ILE A 30 15.59 -2.03 -2.05
C ILE A 30 15.01 -3.11 -1.15
N GLU A 31 13.83 -3.60 -1.51
CA GLU A 31 13.15 -4.69 -0.84
C GLU A 31 13.36 -5.97 -1.64
N ALA A 32 13.93 -6.98 -1.00
CA ALA A 32 14.10 -8.31 -1.57
C ALA A 32 12.84 -9.16 -1.31
N PRO A 33 12.51 -10.12 -2.19
CA PRO A 33 11.35 -10.99 -2.00
C PRO A 33 11.50 -11.91 -0.78
N ASN A 34 12.74 -12.24 -0.40
CA ASN A 34 13.07 -13.11 0.72
C ASN A 34 14.23 -12.53 1.53
N LYS A 35 14.44 -13.09 2.74
CA LYS A 35 15.59 -12.74 3.57
C LYS A 35 16.89 -13.21 2.90
N LEU A 36 17.72 -12.24 2.52
CA LEU A 36 18.98 -12.50 1.84
C LEU A 36 19.99 -13.25 2.72
N ASN A 37 20.62 -14.26 2.16
CA ASN A 37 21.76 -14.97 2.73
C ASN A 37 23.09 -14.24 2.43
N GLU A 38 24.21 -14.70 2.99
CA GLU A 38 25.52 -14.03 2.80
C GLU A 38 26.01 -14.07 1.36
N TYR A 39 25.68 -15.14 0.62
CA TYR A 39 26.03 -15.27 -0.79
C TYR A 39 25.26 -14.25 -1.65
N GLU A 40 23.96 -14.08 -1.43
CA GLU A 40 23.14 -13.10 -2.14
C GLU A 40 23.54 -11.66 -1.80
N ILE A 41 23.88 -11.37 -0.54
CA ILE A 41 24.41 -10.04 -0.15
C ILE A 41 25.72 -9.75 -0.89
N LYS A 42 26.60 -10.75 -0.99
CA LYS A 42 27.84 -10.62 -1.75
C LYS A 42 27.54 -10.41 -3.23
N GLN A 43 26.61 -11.17 -3.81
CA GLN A 43 26.19 -11.03 -5.20
C GLN A 43 25.66 -9.62 -5.51
N VAL A 44 24.82 -9.03 -4.64
CA VAL A 44 24.38 -7.63 -4.78
C VAL A 44 25.57 -6.67 -4.77
N THR A 45 26.53 -6.88 -3.88
CA THR A 45 27.73 -6.03 -3.78
C THR A 45 28.60 -6.15 -5.03
N ASP A 46 28.79 -7.37 -5.53
CA ASP A 46 29.56 -7.68 -6.74
C ASP A 46 28.88 -7.07 -7.98
N LEU A 47 27.55 -7.12 -8.08
CA LEU A 47 26.79 -6.48 -9.16
C LEU A 47 26.95 -4.95 -9.15
N ILE A 48 26.89 -4.31 -7.98
CA ILE A 48 27.07 -2.86 -7.87
C ILE A 48 28.50 -2.44 -8.25
N THR A 49 29.49 -3.23 -7.85
CA THR A 49 30.92 -2.89 -8.06
C THR A 49 31.43 -3.24 -9.45
N SER A 50 30.83 -4.23 -10.12
CA SER A 50 31.18 -4.64 -11.48
C SER A 50 30.47 -3.83 -12.57
N LEU A 51 29.43 -3.08 -12.22
CA LEU A 51 28.63 -2.29 -13.15
C LEU A 51 29.50 -1.36 -14.01
N THR A 52 29.31 -1.41 -15.33
CA THR A 52 29.97 -0.50 -16.29
C THR A 52 29.06 0.65 -16.74
N ALA A 53 29.64 1.69 -17.34
CA ALA A 53 28.86 2.82 -17.84
C ALA A 53 27.95 2.42 -19.01
N GLU A 54 28.42 1.47 -19.84
CA GLU A 54 27.67 0.88 -20.94
C GLU A 54 26.52 -0.01 -20.44
N GLU A 55 26.77 -0.85 -19.42
CA GLU A 55 25.71 -1.66 -18.80
C GLU A 55 24.66 -0.80 -18.10
N ALA A 56 25.06 0.28 -17.44
CA ALA A 56 24.13 1.21 -16.81
C ALA A 56 23.15 1.83 -17.82
N ASP A 57 23.60 2.18 -19.02
CA ASP A 57 22.71 2.69 -20.08
C ASP A 57 21.76 1.59 -20.59
N ARG A 58 22.29 0.37 -20.83
CA ARG A 58 21.47 -0.80 -21.23
C ARG A 58 20.36 -1.09 -20.21
N LEU A 59 20.71 -1.20 -18.94
CA LEU A 59 19.79 -1.53 -17.85
C LEU A 59 18.75 -0.43 -17.63
N LEU A 60 19.14 0.84 -17.80
CA LEU A 60 18.19 1.94 -17.71
C LEU A 60 17.17 1.89 -18.86
N MET A 61 17.61 1.59 -20.08
CA MET A 61 16.71 1.38 -21.23
C MET A 61 15.72 0.25 -20.94
N GLU A 62 16.20 -0.90 -20.43
CA GLU A 62 15.36 -2.06 -20.09
C GLU A 62 14.34 -1.75 -19.01
N TYR A 63 14.75 -1.07 -17.94
CA TYR A 63 13.83 -0.59 -16.90
C TYR A 63 12.76 0.32 -17.49
N MET A 64 13.16 1.25 -18.37
CA MET A 64 12.22 2.16 -18.99
C MET A 64 11.20 1.38 -19.81
N HIS A 65 11.64 0.50 -20.70
CA HIS A 65 10.79 -0.33 -21.55
C HIS A 65 9.77 -1.18 -20.77
N SER A 66 10.16 -1.71 -19.61
CA SER A 66 9.35 -2.65 -18.83
C SER A 66 8.45 -1.99 -17.79
N ARG A 67 8.91 -0.94 -17.10
CA ARG A 67 8.27 -0.42 -15.87
C ARG A 67 7.83 1.04 -15.97
N PHE A 68 8.25 1.78 -17.00
CA PHE A 68 7.88 3.19 -17.10
C PHE A 68 6.40 3.34 -17.46
N PRO A 69 5.64 4.25 -16.82
CA PRO A 69 4.23 4.49 -17.13
C PRO A 69 4.08 5.26 -18.44
N PHE A 70 4.49 4.63 -19.54
CA PHE A 70 4.57 5.22 -20.87
C PHE A 70 3.22 5.79 -21.29
N GLY A 71 2.12 5.07 -21.07
CA GLY A 71 0.78 5.53 -21.46
C GLY A 71 0.42 6.90 -20.92
N TYR A 72 0.64 7.12 -19.61
CA TYR A 72 0.31 8.39 -18.96
C TYR A 72 1.18 9.55 -19.45
N LYS A 73 2.49 9.33 -19.55
CA LYS A 73 3.43 10.37 -20.01
C LYS A 73 3.26 10.68 -21.50
N MET A 74 3.11 9.65 -22.31
CA MET A 74 2.91 9.75 -23.76
C MET A 74 1.63 10.49 -24.12
N LYS A 75 0.57 10.40 -23.29
CA LYS A 75 -0.65 11.21 -23.44
C LYS A 75 -0.33 12.71 -23.51
N PHE A 76 0.46 13.23 -22.58
CA PHE A 76 0.82 14.66 -22.57
C PHE A 76 1.65 15.05 -23.80
N ILE A 77 2.56 14.17 -24.23
CA ILE A 77 3.34 14.39 -25.45
C ILE A 77 2.40 14.42 -26.67
N ALA A 78 1.51 13.45 -26.81
CA ALA A 78 0.54 13.39 -27.90
C ALA A 78 -0.43 14.60 -27.93
N GLU A 79 -0.80 15.13 -26.75
CA GLU A 79 -1.54 16.38 -26.61
C GLU A 79 -0.74 17.62 -27.05
N ARG A 80 0.59 17.64 -26.83
CA ARG A 80 1.47 18.71 -27.33
C ARG A 80 1.66 18.64 -28.85
N PHE A 81 1.74 17.43 -29.40
CA PHE A 81 1.79 17.18 -30.85
C PHE A 81 0.44 17.42 -31.54
N GLY A 82 -0.65 17.63 -30.79
CA GLY A 82 -1.97 17.91 -31.34
C GLY A 82 -2.73 16.68 -31.85
N VAL A 83 -2.23 15.47 -31.58
CA VAL A 83 -2.88 14.21 -31.98
C VAL A 83 -4.07 13.89 -31.06
N ILE A 84 -4.01 14.36 -29.81
CA ILE A 84 -5.07 14.18 -28.81
C ILE A 84 -5.53 15.55 -28.32
N PRO A 85 -6.84 15.78 -28.17
CA PRO A 85 -7.35 17.04 -27.60
C PRO A 85 -6.95 17.18 -26.13
N ARG A 86 -6.43 18.37 -25.79
CA ARG A 86 -6.03 18.73 -24.43
C ARG A 86 -7.21 18.68 -23.45
N GLY A 87 -6.93 18.24 -22.22
CA GLY A 87 -7.90 18.32 -21.11
C GLY A 87 -8.94 17.20 -21.04
N LYS A 88 -8.88 16.20 -21.93
CA LYS A 88 -9.72 15.00 -21.79
C LYS A 88 -9.06 13.98 -20.86
N ILE A 89 -9.85 13.44 -19.94
CA ILE A 89 -9.43 12.29 -19.11
C ILE A 89 -9.53 11.05 -19.99
N MET A 90 -8.45 10.26 -20.03
CA MET A 90 -8.39 9.02 -20.79
C MET A 90 -8.48 7.86 -19.79
N GLY A 91 -9.33 6.87 -20.08
CA GLY A 91 -9.43 5.66 -19.26
C GLY A 91 -8.15 4.80 -19.33
N PRO A 92 -7.94 3.90 -18.35
CA PRO A 92 -6.72 3.10 -18.22
C PRO A 92 -6.39 2.29 -19.49
N ASP A 93 -7.36 1.59 -20.07
CA ASP A 93 -7.17 0.74 -21.24
C ASP A 93 -6.70 1.53 -22.48
N ARG A 94 -7.17 2.77 -22.63
CA ARG A 94 -6.75 3.64 -23.73
C ARG A 94 -5.34 4.19 -23.50
N LEU A 95 -4.94 4.43 -22.25
CA LEU A 95 -3.58 4.85 -21.92
C LEU A 95 -2.57 3.74 -22.22
N GLU A 96 -2.87 2.49 -21.88
CA GLU A 96 -2.00 1.34 -22.21
C GLU A 96 -1.84 1.17 -23.73
N ASN A 97 -2.93 1.34 -24.49
CA ASN A 97 -2.91 1.23 -25.96
C ASN A 97 -2.13 2.35 -26.68
N LEU A 98 -1.88 3.50 -26.02
CA LEU A 98 -1.07 4.57 -26.62
C LEU A 98 0.34 4.11 -26.93
N TYR A 99 0.94 3.31 -26.04
CA TYR A 99 2.30 2.78 -26.24
C TYR A 99 2.39 1.99 -27.55
N TYR A 100 1.46 1.05 -27.78
CA TYR A 100 1.45 0.23 -28.98
C TYR A 100 1.12 1.03 -30.25
N SER A 101 0.20 2.00 -30.14
CA SER A 101 -0.25 2.80 -31.28
C SER A 101 0.80 3.79 -31.79
N PHE A 102 1.64 4.29 -30.88
CA PHE A 102 2.64 5.31 -31.19
C PHE A 102 4.08 4.79 -31.14
N LYS A 103 4.29 3.48 -30.98
CA LYS A 103 5.63 2.88 -31.02
C LYS A 103 6.37 3.31 -32.29
N ASP A 104 7.65 3.67 -32.13
CA ASP A 104 8.54 4.13 -33.21
C ASP A 104 8.15 5.46 -33.90
N THR A 105 7.11 6.15 -33.41
CA THR A 105 6.74 7.50 -33.88
C THR A 105 7.57 8.60 -33.20
N PRO A 106 7.57 9.84 -33.74
CA PRO A 106 8.19 10.98 -33.06
C PRO A 106 7.65 11.22 -31.63
N ILE A 107 6.37 10.92 -31.37
CA ILE A 107 5.76 11.02 -30.04
C ILE A 107 6.44 10.05 -29.07
N TYR A 108 6.72 8.83 -29.50
CA TYR A 108 7.44 7.84 -28.72
C TYR A 108 8.88 8.26 -28.43
N LYS A 109 9.60 8.70 -29.46
CA LYS A 109 10.99 9.18 -29.32
C LYS A 109 11.08 10.37 -28.35
N GLU A 110 10.14 11.32 -28.45
CA GLU A 110 10.10 12.48 -27.56
C GLU A 110 9.69 12.09 -26.13
N THR A 111 8.79 11.12 -25.95
CA THR A 111 8.43 10.62 -24.62
C THR A 111 9.64 10.01 -23.91
N ILE A 112 10.43 9.20 -24.60
CA ILE A 112 11.66 8.64 -24.06
C ILE A 112 12.66 9.74 -23.75
N ARG A 113 12.91 10.64 -24.70
CA ARG A 113 13.85 11.76 -24.52
C ARG A 113 13.47 12.64 -23.30
N GLU A 114 12.21 13.01 -23.14
CA GLU A 114 11.75 13.79 -21.99
C GLU A 114 11.90 13.00 -20.67
N ALA A 115 11.55 11.72 -20.66
CA ALA A 115 11.76 10.86 -19.50
C ALA A 115 13.24 10.76 -19.10
N TYR A 116 14.14 10.67 -20.09
CA TYR A 116 15.59 10.68 -19.91
C TYR A 116 16.10 11.98 -19.32
N HIS A 117 15.60 13.14 -19.77
CA HIS A 117 16.17 14.44 -19.38
C HIS A 117 15.51 15.11 -18.18
N GLU A 118 14.20 14.96 -17.97
CA GLU A 118 13.52 15.66 -16.86
C GLU A 118 13.64 14.95 -15.52
N LYS A 119 13.77 13.61 -15.52
CA LYS A 119 13.63 12.80 -14.30
C LYS A 119 14.82 11.93 -13.97
N LEU A 120 15.74 11.77 -14.92
CA LEU A 120 16.87 10.86 -14.82
C LEU A 120 18.18 11.62 -15.12
N ASP A 121 19.25 11.23 -14.45
CA ASP A 121 20.59 11.75 -14.65
C ASP A 121 21.56 10.57 -14.81
N LEU A 122 21.62 10.05 -16.04
CA LEU A 122 22.54 8.97 -16.40
C LEU A 122 24.02 9.42 -16.32
N PRO A 123 24.40 10.62 -16.81
CA PRO A 123 25.79 11.08 -16.70
C PRO A 123 26.29 11.10 -15.25
N ALA A 124 25.48 11.56 -14.29
CA ALA A 124 25.88 11.54 -12.88
C ALA A 124 26.06 10.11 -12.34
N VAL A 125 25.21 9.15 -12.73
CA VAL A 125 25.37 7.75 -12.33
C VAL A 125 26.62 7.13 -12.96
N GLN A 126 26.92 7.43 -14.22
CA GLN A 126 28.14 6.97 -14.89
C GLN A 126 29.40 7.50 -14.21
N GLU A 127 29.41 8.74 -13.73
CA GLU A 127 30.54 9.26 -12.95
C GLU A 127 30.65 8.57 -11.58
N VAL A 128 29.54 8.24 -10.91
CA VAL A 128 29.55 7.45 -9.67
C VAL A 128 30.14 6.06 -9.91
N ILE A 129 29.71 5.37 -10.96
CA ILE A 129 30.24 4.07 -11.37
C ILE A 129 31.74 4.15 -11.62
N LYS A 130 32.19 5.18 -12.35
CA LYS A 130 33.60 5.42 -12.61
C LYS A 130 34.38 5.67 -11.31
N CYS A 131 33.84 6.49 -10.40
CA CYS A 131 34.45 6.73 -9.09
C CYS A 131 34.58 5.44 -8.25
N ILE A 132 33.60 4.54 -8.31
CA ILE A 132 33.68 3.23 -7.65
C ILE A 132 34.80 2.39 -8.27
N LYS A 133 34.86 2.30 -9.60
CA LYS A 133 35.87 1.54 -10.34
C LYS A 133 37.30 2.05 -10.13
N ASP A 134 37.45 3.37 -10.05
CA ASP A 134 38.73 4.05 -9.78
C ASP A 134 39.15 3.95 -8.29
N GLY A 135 38.30 3.38 -7.42
CA GLY A 135 38.54 3.29 -5.97
C GLY A 135 38.36 4.61 -5.21
N ARG A 136 37.81 5.65 -5.84
CA ARG A 136 37.47 6.93 -5.19
C ARG A 136 36.26 6.83 -4.28
N ILE A 137 35.34 5.91 -4.58
CA ILE A 137 34.18 5.57 -3.74
C ILE A 137 34.32 4.12 -3.30
N GLU A 138 34.37 3.90 -1.99
CA GLU A 138 34.35 2.56 -1.40
C GLU A 138 32.91 2.06 -1.24
N VAL A 139 32.66 0.79 -1.59
CA VAL A 139 31.37 0.12 -1.40
C VAL A 139 31.52 -0.90 -0.28
N ILE A 140 30.79 -0.70 0.82
CA ILE A 140 30.85 -1.54 2.01
C ILE A 140 29.47 -2.19 2.22
N SER A 141 29.44 -3.52 2.32
CA SER A 141 28.24 -4.27 2.72
C SER A 141 28.32 -4.66 4.19
N ARG A 142 27.21 -4.44 4.92
CA ARG A 142 27.08 -4.85 6.32
C ARG A 142 25.70 -5.42 6.57
N LYS A 143 25.66 -6.62 7.15
CA LYS A 143 24.45 -7.19 7.72
C LYS A 143 24.30 -6.70 9.15
N VAL A 144 23.22 -5.99 9.42
CA VAL A 144 22.92 -5.41 10.73
C VAL A 144 21.64 -6.03 11.30
N ILE A 145 21.57 -6.10 12.63
CA ILE A 145 20.36 -6.54 13.34
C ILE A 145 19.35 -5.40 13.39
N GLU A 146 19.84 -4.18 13.63
CA GLU A 146 19.03 -2.96 13.68
C GLU A 146 19.47 -1.97 12.60
N PRO A 147 18.53 -1.24 11.97
CA PRO A 147 18.88 -0.20 11.00
C PRO A 147 19.69 0.93 11.64
N SER A 148 20.61 1.50 10.87
CA SER A 148 21.30 2.73 11.28
C SER A 148 20.32 3.91 11.38
N VAL A 149 20.69 4.95 12.13
CA VAL A 149 19.91 6.20 12.22
C VAL A 149 19.63 6.78 10.84
N LEU A 150 20.60 6.68 9.92
CA LEU A 150 20.42 7.11 8.55
C LEU A 150 19.41 6.22 7.80
N ALA A 151 19.48 4.90 7.94
CA ALA A 151 18.56 3.98 7.25
C ALA A 151 17.12 4.08 7.79
N ARG A 152 16.96 4.42 9.08
CA ARG A 152 15.65 4.45 9.74
C ARG A 152 14.64 5.35 9.03
N HIS A 153 15.04 6.55 8.63
CA HIS A 153 14.13 7.52 8.00
C HIS A 153 13.51 7.05 6.67
N ILE A 154 14.27 6.35 5.83
CA ILE A 154 13.71 5.84 4.56
C ILE A 154 12.84 4.61 4.81
N LEU A 155 13.16 3.81 5.83
CA LEU A 155 12.37 2.66 6.26
C LEU A 155 11.05 3.11 6.90
N GLU A 156 11.04 4.11 7.78
CA GLU A 156 9.82 4.71 8.36
C GLU A 156 8.87 5.23 7.27
N LYS A 157 9.43 5.86 6.23
CA LYS A 157 8.65 6.51 5.19
C LYS A 157 8.05 5.55 4.16
N TYR A 158 8.77 4.50 3.79
CA TYR A 158 8.41 3.66 2.63
C TYR A 158 8.33 2.18 2.94
N ALA A 159 9.01 1.71 3.98
CA ALA A 159 8.79 0.37 4.45
C ALA A 159 7.57 0.39 5.37
N ASP A 160 6.64 -0.53 5.13
CA ASP A 160 5.49 -0.86 5.96
C ASP A 160 5.90 -1.40 7.37
N ILE A 161 7.07 -0.97 7.89
CA ILE A 161 7.88 -1.61 8.94
C ILE A 161 8.06 -0.72 10.17
N GLU A 162 7.54 0.52 10.19
CA GLU A 162 7.62 1.41 11.36
C GLU A 162 7.18 0.70 12.65
N GLU A 163 6.15 -0.14 12.57
CA GLU A 163 5.54 -0.86 13.69
C GLU A 163 6.25 -2.19 14.02
N LEU A 164 7.03 -2.73 13.09
CA LEU A 164 7.77 -3.98 13.22
C LEU A 164 9.14 -3.82 13.90
N MET A 165 9.66 -2.59 13.94
CA MET A 165 11.00 -2.26 14.46
C MET A 165 10.97 -1.32 15.68
N ALA A 166 9.81 -1.17 16.32
CA ALA A 166 9.66 -0.31 17.50
C ALA A 166 10.30 -0.93 18.75
N THR A 167 11.14 -0.14 19.45
CA THR A 167 11.51 -0.35 20.86
C THR A 167 10.31 -0.08 21.78
N ASP A 168 10.29 -0.61 23.02
CA ASP A 168 9.17 -0.40 23.96
C ASP A 168 8.81 1.09 24.17
N ALA A 169 9.79 1.99 24.15
CA ALA A 169 9.56 3.44 24.27
C ALA A 169 8.87 4.05 23.02
N THR A 170 9.19 3.57 21.82
CA THR A 170 8.56 3.98 20.56
C THR A 170 7.18 3.35 20.33
N ILE A 171 6.87 2.23 21.00
CA ILE A 171 5.56 1.58 20.91
C ILE A 171 4.47 2.45 21.52
N THR A 172 4.72 3.12 22.64
CA THR A 172 3.73 4.00 23.28
C THR A 172 3.39 5.20 22.38
N ASP A 173 4.39 5.84 21.77
CA ASP A 173 4.17 6.93 20.81
C ASP A 173 3.40 6.47 19.56
N GLN A 174 3.68 5.27 19.06
CA GLN A 174 2.95 4.66 17.94
C GLN A 174 1.51 4.30 18.30
N ILE A 175 1.28 3.77 19.49
CA ILE A 175 -0.06 3.48 20.00
C ILE A 175 -0.87 4.78 20.10
N GLN A 176 -0.27 5.82 20.67
CA GLN A 176 -0.94 7.11 20.81
C GLN A 176 -1.24 7.74 19.44
N TYR A 177 -0.30 7.67 18.50
CA TYR A 177 -0.52 8.12 17.12
C TYR A 177 -1.62 7.31 16.42
N MET A 178 -1.61 5.98 16.55
CA MET A 178 -2.63 5.10 15.98
C MET A 178 -4.01 5.43 16.54
N GLN A 179 -4.12 5.60 17.86
CA GLN A 179 -5.35 5.99 18.54
C GLN A 179 -5.87 7.33 17.99
N GLN A 180 -5.04 8.39 18.02
CA GLN A 180 -5.42 9.72 17.52
C GLN A 180 -5.84 9.68 16.04
N ASN A 181 -5.13 8.89 15.22
CA ASN A 181 -5.43 8.74 13.82
C ASN A 181 -6.78 8.06 13.60
N ILE A 182 -7.06 6.95 14.31
CA ILE A 182 -8.34 6.23 14.22
C ILE A 182 -9.48 7.14 14.69
N GLU A 183 -9.35 7.77 15.85
CA GLU A 183 -10.35 8.65 16.44
C GLU A 183 -10.70 9.85 15.53
N SER A 184 -9.75 10.36 14.77
CA SER A 184 -9.94 11.47 13.83
C SER A 184 -10.71 11.10 12.56
N ARG A 185 -10.78 9.81 12.21
CA ARG A 185 -11.43 9.33 10.98
C ARG A 185 -12.95 9.34 11.12
N SER A 186 -13.62 9.53 9.98
CA SER A 186 -15.07 9.33 9.86
C SER A 186 -15.38 7.89 9.46
N VAL A 187 -16.48 7.38 9.99
CA VAL A 187 -17.03 6.05 9.70
C VAL A 187 -18.48 6.17 9.27
N ASN A 188 -18.89 5.30 8.34
CA ASN A 188 -20.28 5.15 7.93
C ASN A 188 -20.87 3.94 8.64
N LEU A 189 -21.96 4.15 9.38
CA LEU A 189 -22.71 3.11 10.07
C LEU A 189 -24.10 2.98 9.46
N ALA A 190 -24.56 1.75 9.25
CA ALA A 190 -25.90 1.46 8.75
C ALA A 190 -26.61 0.47 9.67
N CYS A 191 -27.86 0.77 10.04
CA CYS A 191 -28.64 -0.12 10.89
C CYS A 191 -29.17 -1.30 10.07
N ILE A 192 -28.78 -2.51 10.43
CA ILE A 192 -29.25 -3.73 9.75
C ILE A 192 -30.58 -4.27 10.31
N ASP A 193 -30.97 -3.78 11.48
CA ASP A 193 -32.17 -4.22 12.20
C ASP A 193 -33.44 -3.53 11.70
N CYS A 194 -33.42 -2.20 11.50
CA CYS A 194 -34.51 -1.51 10.79
C CYS A 194 -34.27 -1.44 9.27
N GLY A 195 -33.02 -1.35 8.82
CA GLY A 195 -32.69 -1.25 7.40
C GLY A 195 -32.94 0.13 6.78
N GLU A 196 -33.25 1.15 7.58
CA GLU A 196 -33.68 2.48 7.09
C GLU A 196 -32.78 3.63 7.56
N TRP A 197 -31.91 3.37 8.54
CA TRP A 197 -31.06 4.40 9.13
C TRP A 197 -29.59 4.18 8.80
N HIS A 198 -28.90 5.28 8.47
CA HIS A 198 -27.45 5.31 8.36
C HIS A 198 -26.92 6.68 8.83
N THR A 199 -25.64 6.73 9.18
CA THR A 199 -24.97 7.98 9.58
C THR A 199 -23.49 7.97 9.21
N SER A 200 -22.91 9.15 9.05
CA SER A 200 -21.48 9.38 8.92
C SER A 200 -21.01 10.26 10.06
N VAL A 201 -20.12 9.74 10.91
CA VAL A 201 -19.67 10.44 12.13
C VAL A 201 -18.20 10.17 12.39
N ARG A 202 -17.50 11.12 13.04
CA ARG A 202 -16.11 10.90 13.48
C ARG A 202 -16.09 9.92 14.64
N ILE A 203 -15.08 9.06 14.67
CA ILE A 203 -14.99 8.00 15.69
C ILE A 203 -14.87 8.58 17.09
N ARG A 204 -14.14 9.68 17.29
CA ARG A 204 -14.09 10.37 18.60
C ARG A 204 -15.44 10.89 19.10
N GLU A 205 -16.38 11.16 18.18
CA GLU A 205 -17.71 11.72 18.47
C GLU A 205 -18.76 10.61 18.65
N LEU A 206 -18.39 9.34 18.42
CA LEU A 206 -19.26 8.20 18.69
C LEU A 206 -19.45 7.97 20.19
N GLU A 207 -20.70 7.75 20.57
CA GLU A 207 -21.05 7.24 21.90
C GLU A 207 -20.39 5.88 22.14
N ALA A 208 -20.16 5.53 23.42
CA ALA A 208 -19.54 4.26 23.77
C ALA A 208 -20.30 3.04 23.22
N HIS A 209 -21.63 3.13 23.17
CA HIS A 209 -22.52 2.12 22.57
C HIS A 209 -23.49 2.81 21.62
N PRO A 210 -23.11 3.01 20.34
CA PRO A 210 -23.96 3.72 19.40
C PRO A 210 -25.25 2.95 19.12
N LYS A 211 -26.33 3.70 18.95
CA LYS A 211 -27.65 3.16 18.64
C LYS A 211 -28.21 3.80 17.38
N CYS A 212 -29.07 3.05 16.71
CA CYS A 212 -29.86 3.55 15.60
C CYS A 212 -30.77 4.70 16.06
N GLY A 213 -30.71 5.84 15.38
CA GLY A 213 -31.59 6.98 15.65
C GLY A 213 -33.06 6.75 15.28
N ASN A 214 -33.37 5.70 14.51
CA ASN A 214 -34.74 5.35 14.12
C ASN A 214 -35.38 4.31 15.07
N CYS A 215 -34.73 3.15 15.26
CA CYS A 215 -35.30 2.03 16.04
C CYS A 215 -34.63 1.77 17.40
N GLY A 216 -33.56 2.49 17.75
CA GLY A 216 -32.82 2.28 18.99
C GLY A 216 -31.93 1.03 19.06
N SER A 217 -31.90 0.22 18.00
CA SER A 217 -31.06 -0.99 17.93
C SER A 217 -29.57 -0.68 17.85
N GLY A 218 -28.75 -1.49 18.52
CA GLY A 218 -27.28 -1.43 18.46
C GLY A 218 -26.66 -2.22 17.30
N LEU A 219 -27.47 -2.89 16.48
CA LEU A 219 -27.02 -3.64 15.31
C LEU A 219 -26.66 -2.69 14.15
N LEU A 220 -25.48 -2.08 14.27
CA LEU A 220 -24.96 -1.09 13.33
C LEU A 220 -23.77 -1.67 12.56
N ALA A 221 -23.96 -1.94 11.27
CA ALA A 221 -22.91 -2.41 10.38
C ALA A 221 -21.92 -1.29 10.08
N MET A 222 -20.63 -1.59 10.21
CA MET A 222 -19.55 -0.70 9.76
C MET A 222 -19.34 -0.86 8.26
N MET A 223 -19.51 0.23 7.50
CA MET A 223 -19.35 0.24 6.05
C MET A 223 -17.92 0.58 5.64
N ARG A 224 -17.42 -0.08 4.60
CA ARG A 224 -16.15 0.30 3.96
C ARG A 224 -16.30 1.62 3.21
N ARG A 225 -15.20 2.35 2.99
CA ARG A 225 -15.22 3.67 2.32
C ARG A 225 -15.86 3.66 0.93
N HIS A 226 -15.76 2.54 0.20
CA HIS A 226 -16.35 2.41 -1.14
C HIS A 226 -17.78 1.87 -1.12
N GLN A 227 -18.31 1.45 0.04
CA GLN A 227 -19.65 0.88 0.15
C GLN A 227 -20.66 1.99 0.40
N ASP A 228 -21.73 1.97 -0.39
CA ASP A 228 -22.87 2.84 -0.22
C ASP A 228 -23.81 2.27 0.87
N PRO A 229 -24.12 3.04 1.94
CA PRO A 229 -25.13 2.67 2.93
C PRO A 229 -26.49 2.36 2.30
N GLU A 230 -26.92 3.09 1.28
CA GLU A 230 -28.21 2.88 0.62
C GLU A 230 -28.26 1.55 -0.12
N HIS A 231 -27.13 1.13 -0.71
CA HIS A 231 -27.01 -0.19 -1.34
C HIS A 231 -27.23 -1.31 -0.31
N LEU A 232 -26.62 -1.23 0.88
CA LEU A 232 -26.85 -2.22 1.94
C LEU A 232 -28.31 -2.24 2.40
N GLN A 233 -28.96 -1.08 2.51
CA GLN A 233 -30.38 -0.99 2.85
C GLN A 233 -31.25 -1.67 1.78
N SER A 234 -30.91 -1.50 0.50
CA SER A 234 -31.60 -2.17 -0.60
C SER A 234 -31.45 -3.70 -0.53
N ILE A 235 -30.25 -4.20 -0.23
CA ILE A 235 -29.96 -5.63 -0.03
C ILE A 235 -30.78 -6.17 1.16
N LEU A 236 -30.84 -5.43 2.27
CA LEU A 236 -31.61 -5.84 3.45
C LEU A 236 -33.11 -5.94 3.16
N ARG A 237 -33.67 -5.01 2.39
CA ARG A 237 -35.08 -5.05 1.97
C ARG A 237 -35.35 -6.29 1.14
N ARG A 238 -34.54 -6.53 0.10
CA ARG A 238 -34.63 -7.72 -0.78
C ARG A 238 -34.56 -9.03 0.02
N TRP A 239 -33.62 -9.10 0.97
CA TRP A 239 -33.49 -10.26 1.87
C TRP A 239 -34.74 -10.48 2.73
N ARG A 240 -35.37 -9.42 3.27
CA ARG A 240 -36.62 -9.52 4.05
C ARG A 240 -37.82 -9.95 3.22
N GLU A 241 -37.84 -9.56 1.96
CA GLU A 241 -38.86 -9.96 0.97
C GLU A 241 -38.70 -11.43 0.53
N GLY A 242 -37.63 -12.11 0.99
CA GLY A 242 -37.36 -13.51 0.69
C GLY A 242 -36.64 -13.74 -0.63
N GLU A 243 -36.02 -12.70 -1.20
CA GLU A 243 -35.23 -12.82 -2.43
C GLU A 243 -33.91 -13.56 -2.15
N GLU A 244 -33.54 -14.46 -3.07
CA GLU A 244 -32.23 -15.12 -3.02
C GLU A 244 -31.13 -14.14 -3.46
N LEU A 245 -30.15 -13.92 -2.57
CA LEU A 245 -29.00 -13.07 -2.82
C LEU A 245 -27.78 -13.91 -3.20
N PHE A 246 -27.02 -13.44 -4.19
CA PHE A 246 -25.82 -14.14 -4.68
C PHE A 246 -24.64 -13.18 -4.83
N GLY A 247 -23.43 -13.73 -4.83
CA GLY A 247 -22.19 -13.00 -5.08
C GLY A 247 -21.96 -11.86 -4.10
N GLU A 248 -21.67 -10.67 -4.62
CA GLU A 248 -21.29 -9.50 -3.83
C GLU A 248 -22.38 -9.05 -2.84
N ASP A 249 -23.66 -9.17 -3.19
CA ASP A 249 -24.77 -8.77 -2.31
C ASP A 249 -24.85 -9.67 -1.06
N GLN A 250 -24.66 -10.98 -1.25
CA GLN A 250 -24.63 -11.94 -0.15
C GLN A 250 -23.41 -11.72 0.74
N GLU A 251 -22.23 -11.50 0.15
CA GLU A 251 -21.00 -11.21 0.90
C GLU A 251 -21.13 -9.92 1.72
N GLN A 252 -21.71 -8.87 1.13
CA GLN A 252 -21.93 -7.59 1.79
C GLN A 252 -22.92 -7.73 2.95
N LEU A 253 -24.00 -8.49 2.80
CA LEU A 253 -24.96 -8.75 3.87
C LEU A 253 -24.31 -9.52 5.04
N VAL A 254 -23.56 -10.59 4.74
CA VAL A 254 -22.84 -11.39 5.75
C VAL A 254 -21.77 -10.55 6.46
N HIS A 255 -21.03 -9.73 5.72
CA HIS A 255 -20.02 -8.84 6.28
C HIS A 255 -20.67 -7.78 7.19
N GLY A 256 -21.75 -7.14 6.73
CA GLY A 256 -22.51 -6.17 7.50
C GLY A 256 -23.08 -6.75 8.78
N ARG A 257 -23.59 -7.99 8.73
CA ARG A 257 -24.06 -8.69 9.94
C ARG A 257 -22.93 -8.90 10.95
N LYS A 258 -21.80 -9.42 10.50
CA LYS A 258 -20.63 -9.67 11.37
C LYS A 258 -20.12 -8.39 12.02
N THR A 259 -20.04 -7.28 11.29
CA THR A 259 -19.60 -6.01 11.87
C THR A 259 -20.64 -5.44 12.85
N ALA A 260 -21.93 -5.56 12.53
CA ALA A 260 -23.00 -5.15 13.43
C ALA A 260 -23.01 -5.93 14.75
N ASP A 261 -22.76 -7.25 14.72
CA ASP A 261 -22.67 -8.06 15.94
C ASP A 261 -21.49 -7.60 16.82
N MET A 262 -20.38 -7.15 16.21
CA MET A 262 -19.25 -6.59 16.96
C MET A 262 -19.59 -5.25 17.59
N VAL A 263 -20.24 -4.34 16.84
CA VAL A 263 -20.66 -3.03 17.36
C VAL A 263 -21.70 -3.19 18.47
N LEU A 264 -22.61 -4.15 18.35
CA LEU A 264 -23.58 -4.46 19.40
C LEU A 264 -22.87 -4.92 20.70
N SER A 265 -21.85 -5.76 20.57
CA SER A 265 -21.18 -6.40 21.72
C SER A 265 -20.13 -5.51 22.40
N TYR A 266 -19.35 -4.77 21.60
CA TYR A 266 -18.18 -4.02 22.06
C TYR A 266 -18.28 -2.50 21.80
N GLY A 267 -19.39 -2.03 21.21
CA GLY A 267 -19.66 -0.62 21.00
C GLY A 267 -18.61 0.06 20.13
N ARG A 268 -18.18 1.27 20.53
CA ARG A 268 -17.19 2.08 19.81
C ARG A 268 -15.86 1.37 19.61
N LYS A 269 -15.43 0.53 20.57
CA LYS A 269 -14.17 -0.22 20.44
C LYS A 269 -14.18 -1.20 19.26
N ALA A 270 -15.34 -1.75 18.89
CA ALA A 270 -15.44 -2.54 17.66
C ALA A 270 -15.16 -1.71 16.41
N VAL A 271 -15.68 -0.49 16.37
CA VAL A 271 -15.45 0.45 15.26
C VAL A 271 -13.97 0.82 15.18
N GLU A 272 -13.34 1.14 16.31
CA GLU A 272 -11.90 1.43 16.38
C GLU A 272 -11.06 0.24 15.89
N ALA A 273 -11.38 -0.98 16.31
CA ALA A 273 -10.68 -2.20 15.90
C ALA A 273 -10.79 -2.46 14.39
N LEU A 274 -11.99 -2.35 13.82
CA LEU A 274 -12.26 -2.61 12.41
C LEU A 274 -11.66 -1.54 11.47
N MET A 275 -11.25 -0.40 12.01
CA MET A 275 -10.58 0.67 11.25
C MET A 275 -9.08 0.45 11.09
N VAL A 276 -8.52 -0.53 11.80
CA VAL A 276 -7.13 -0.93 11.68
C VAL A 276 -6.95 -1.77 10.42
N TYR A 277 -5.94 -1.41 9.62
CA TYR A 277 -5.64 -2.11 8.38
C TYR A 277 -5.33 -3.59 8.66
N GLY A 278 -5.96 -4.50 7.90
CA GLY A 278 -5.78 -5.94 8.07
C GLY A 278 -6.60 -6.57 9.20
N VAL A 279 -7.34 -5.79 9.99
CA VAL A 279 -8.19 -6.29 11.07
C VAL A 279 -9.63 -6.41 10.56
N GLY A 280 -10.04 -7.61 10.19
CA GLY A 280 -11.42 -7.94 9.83
C GLY A 280 -12.27 -8.39 11.04
N PRO A 281 -13.56 -8.72 10.84
CA PRO A 281 -14.48 -9.09 11.93
C PRO A 281 -14.01 -10.25 12.83
N VAL A 282 -13.32 -11.24 12.23
CA VAL A 282 -12.79 -12.38 12.98
C VAL A 282 -11.62 -11.96 13.87
N THR A 283 -10.68 -11.20 13.31
CA THR A 283 -9.50 -10.71 14.03
C THR A 283 -9.89 -9.68 15.09
N SER A 284 -10.82 -8.77 14.79
CA SER A 284 -11.33 -7.81 15.76
C SER A 284 -11.96 -8.52 16.95
N TYR A 285 -12.76 -9.57 16.72
CA TYR A 285 -13.34 -10.37 17.80
C TYR A 285 -12.26 -11.01 18.70
N GLN A 286 -11.20 -11.58 18.10
CA GLN A 286 -10.09 -12.17 18.86
C GLN A 286 -9.33 -11.16 19.72
N VAL A 287 -9.22 -9.91 19.26
CA VAL A 287 -8.61 -8.84 20.05
C VAL A 287 -9.58 -8.40 21.15
N LEU A 288 -10.82 -8.03 20.79
CA LEU A 288 -11.82 -7.47 21.70
C LEU A 288 -12.29 -8.42 22.81
N SER A 289 -12.22 -9.73 22.58
CA SER A 289 -12.59 -10.75 23.57
C SER A 289 -11.56 -10.93 24.69
N ARG A 290 -10.37 -10.33 24.58
CA ARG A 290 -9.35 -10.36 25.64
C ARG A 290 -9.71 -9.36 26.73
N MET A 291 -9.27 -9.65 27.95
CA MET A 291 -9.40 -8.70 29.06
C MET A 291 -8.29 -7.65 28.95
N HIS A 292 -8.65 -6.42 28.59
CA HIS A 292 -7.76 -5.26 28.59
C HIS A 292 -8.03 -4.40 29.84
N ARG A 293 -6.97 -4.04 30.57
CA ARG A 293 -7.06 -3.15 31.75
C ARG A 293 -7.04 -1.67 31.38
N SER A 294 -6.52 -1.33 30.21
CA SER A 294 -6.42 0.03 29.69
C SER A 294 -6.64 0.06 28.18
N ASP A 295 -6.91 1.25 27.64
CA ASP A 295 -7.00 1.43 26.19
C ASP A 295 -5.65 1.20 25.50
N GLU A 296 -4.54 1.49 26.17
CA GLU A 296 -3.19 1.20 25.65
C GLU A 296 -2.99 -0.30 25.39
N GLU A 297 -3.43 -1.19 26.30
CA GLU A 297 -3.36 -2.64 26.09
C GLU A 297 -4.18 -3.09 24.89
N PHE A 298 -5.37 -2.50 24.70
CA PHE A 298 -6.24 -2.76 23.56
C PHE A 298 -5.58 -2.36 22.24
N TYR A 299 -5.07 -1.14 22.14
CA TYR A 299 -4.38 -0.66 20.94
C TYR A 299 -3.06 -1.40 20.70
N LYS A 300 -2.35 -1.82 21.74
CA LYS A 300 -1.15 -2.68 21.61
C LYS A 300 -1.48 -4.01 20.94
N ASP A 301 -2.62 -4.62 21.29
CA ASP A 301 -3.05 -5.88 20.66
C ASP A 301 -3.56 -5.68 19.22
N LEU A 302 -4.20 -4.54 18.93
CA LEU A 302 -4.53 -4.16 17.55
C LEU A 302 -3.29 -3.96 16.68
N LEU A 303 -2.25 -3.32 17.23
CA LEU A 303 -0.98 -3.13 16.55
C LEU A 303 -0.32 -4.47 16.22
N LYS A 304 -0.31 -5.42 17.17
CA LYS A 304 0.16 -6.79 16.91
C LYS A 304 -0.65 -7.49 15.81
N ALA A 305 -1.97 -7.33 15.81
CA ALA A 305 -2.83 -7.92 14.80
C ALA A 305 -2.55 -7.35 13.40
N LYS A 306 -2.38 -6.02 13.29
CA LYS A 306 -1.97 -5.34 12.06
C LYS A 306 -0.63 -5.87 11.55
N ILE A 307 0.38 -5.92 12.42
CA ILE A 307 1.71 -6.44 12.10
C ILE A 307 1.62 -7.89 11.59
N GLN A 308 0.85 -8.73 12.27
CA GLN A 308 0.68 -10.13 11.87
C GLN A 308 0.01 -10.25 10.49
N TYR A 309 -1.01 -9.44 10.22
CA TYR A 309 -1.62 -9.37 8.90
C TYR A 309 -0.61 -8.96 7.83
N MET A 310 0.18 -7.92 8.09
CA MET A 310 1.20 -7.42 7.15
C MET A 310 2.26 -8.49 6.84
N LYS A 311 2.72 -9.24 7.86
CA LYS A 311 3.64 -10.37 7.69
C LYS A 311 3.06 -11.50 6.82
N THR A 312 1.77 -11.77 6.99
CA THR A 312 1.13 -12.94 6.36
C THR A 312 0.48 -12.63 5.02
N ARG A 313 0.18 -11.36 4.71
CA ARG A 313 -0.56 -10.94 3.51
C ARG A 313 -0.01 -11.50 2.20
N GLN A 314 1.31 -11.60 2.05
CA GLN A 314 1.94 -12.15 0.82
C GLN A 314 1.46 -13.58 0.52
N TYR A 315 1.29 -14.42 1.55
CA TYR A 315 0.78 -15.80 1.41
C TYR A 315 -0.71 -15.89 1.07
N TRP A 316 -1.48 -14.81 1.26
CA TRP A 316 -2.93 -14.80 1.03
C TRP A 316 -3.29 -14.33 -0.38
N ALA A 317 -2.40 -13.60 -1.05
CA ALA A 317 -2.56 -13.21 -2.45
C ALA A 317 -2.44 -14.41 -3.41
N ASP A 318 -1.59 -15.39 -3.06
CA ASP A 318 -1.40 -16.61 -3.87
C ASP A 318 -2.59 -17.57 -3.81
N ASN A 319 -3.30 -17.63 -2.67
CA ASN A 319 -4.48 -18.48 -2.52
C ASN A 319 -5.74 -17.99 -3.26
N LYS A 320 -5.74 -16.77 -3.81
CA LYS A 320 -6.83 -16.28 -4.67
C LYS A 320 -6.68 -16.66 -6.15
N LYS A 321 -5.54 -17.23 -6.55
CA LYS A 321 -5.31 -17.71 -7.92
C LYS A 321 -5.56 -19.21 -8.09
N VAL A 322 -5.86 -19.92 -7.00
CA VAL A 322 -6.16 -21.35 -7.00
C VAL A 322 -7.44 -21.55 -6.18
N GLY A 323 -8.57 -21.22 -6.78
CA GLY A 323 -9.90 -21.39 -6.20
C GLY A 323 -10.95 -21.30 -7.29
#